data_AF-A0A239P596-F1
#
_entry.id   AF-A0A239P596-F1
#
_cell.length_a   1.000
_cell.length_b   1.000
_cell.length_c   1.000
_cell.angle_alpha   90.00
_cell.angle_beta   90.00
_cell.angle_gamma   90.00
#
_symmetry.space_group_name_H-M   'P 1'
#
loop_
_entity.id
_entity.type
_entity.pdbx_description
1 polymer ?
#
loop_
_entity_poly.entity_id
_entity_poly.type
_entity_poly.pdbx_seq_one_letter_code
_entity_poly.pdbx_strand_id
1 'polypeptide(L)'
;MAWDGYQQMRLAQERAGLRRYCPSFSFYDTLGDTFVAGHWTSNNNRFYRIQIDVPPGYPDECPSTYITAPLPLMDWSGTRTIESYGNSHAMHVWQTDRPGWPKICTYRPATWSAAHSMLKVIRKAELWLFAYECHLQEGRPIQDFLLDA
;
A
#
# COMPACT_ATOMS: atom_id res chain seq x y z
N MET A 1 19.63 7.69 7.39
CA MET A 1 19.26 8.88 8.18
C MET A 1 18.87 8.40 9.57
N ALA A 2 19.13 9.17 10.63
CA ALA A 2 18.67 8.80 11.98
C ALA A 2 17.33 9.49 12.28
N TRP A 3 16.30 8.71 12.62
CA TRP A 3 14.99 9.21 13.06
C TRP A 3 15.13 10.09 14.31
N ASP A 4 14.39 11.19 14.39
CA ASP A 4 14.35 12.02 15.61
C ASP A 4 13.57 11.33 16.75
N GLY A 5 13.58 11.92 17.95
CA GLY A 5 12.93 11.33 19.13
C GLY A 5 11.41 11.13 18.97
N TYR A 6 10.71 12.05 18.31
CA TYR A 6 9.28 11.93 18.03
C TYR A 6 9.00 10.83 17.02
N GLN A 7 9.79 10.77 15.95
CA GLN A 7 9.69 9.73 14.92
C GLN A 7 9.99 8.35 15.48
N GLN A 8 11.02 8.20 16.32
CA GLN A 8 11.35 6.94 16.98
C GLN A 8 10.21 6.44 17.85
N MET A 9 9.63 7.33 18.68
CA MET A 9 8.47 7.00 19.51
C MET A 9 7.29 6.54 18.65
N ARG A 10 7.00 7.29 17.57
CA ARG A 10 5.91 6.95 16.67
C ARG A 10 6.13 5.60 15.98
N LEU A 11 7.31 5.36 15.41
CA LEU A 11 7.64 4.10 14.74
C LEU A 11 7.60 2.91 15.72
N ALA A 12 7.97 3.11 16.99
CA ALA A 12 7.83 2.09 18.02
C ALA A 12 6.36 1.72 18.29
N GLN A 13 5.46 2.72 18.34
CA GLN A 13 4.01 2.50 18.46
C GLN A 13 3.44 1.76 17.24
N GLU A 14 3.83 2.17 16.03
CA GLU A 14 3.42 1.48 14.80
C GLU A 14 3.87 0.03 14.81
N ARG A 15 5.13 -0.25 15.18
CA ARG A 15 5.66 -1.61 15.30
C ARG A 15 4.90 -2.46 16.31
N ALA A 16 4.54 -1.90 17.46
CA ALA A 16 3.71 -2.59 18.45
C ALA A 16 2.31 -2.90 17.91
N GLY A 17 1.70 -1.96 17.19
CA GLY A 17 0.41 -2.14 16.52
C GLY A 17 0.45 -3.25 15.46
N LEU A 18 1.46 -3.25 14.58
CA LEU A 18 1.59 -4.27 13.53
C LEU A 18 1.78 -5.66 14.13
N ARG A 19 2.65 -5.83 15.13
CA ARG A 19 2.84 -7.12 15.81
C ARG A 19 1.54 -7.70 16.38
N ARG A 20 0.64 -6.83 16.85
CA ARG A 20 -0.64 -7.24 17.45
C ARG A 20 -1.72 -7.54 16.41
N TYR A 21 -1.84 -6.71 15.37
CA TYR A 21 -3.01 -6.72 14.48
C TYR A 21 -2.74 -7.17 13.04
N CYS A 22 -1.49 -7.11 12.60
CA CYS A 22 -1.03 -7.48 11.25
C CYS A 22 0.33 -8.20 11.33
N PRO A 23 0.41 -9.39 11.97
CA PRO A 23 1.69 -10.07 12.22
C PRO A 23 2.41 -10.54 10.94
N SER A 24 1.72 -10.59 9.80
CA SER A 24 2.34 -10.86 8.49
C SER A 24 3.17 -9.68 7.96
N PHE A 25 3.14 -8.52 8.64
CA PHE A 25 3.87 -7.32 8.28
C PHE A 25 4.98 -7.02 9.28
N SER A 26 6.12 -6.56 8.78
CA SER A 26 7.29 -6.21 9.59
C SER A 26 8.01 -4.98 9.03
N PHE A 27 8.72 -4.28 9.92
CA PHE A 27 9.63 -3.20 9.54
C PHE A 27 10.96 -3.77 9.07
N TYR A 28 11.52 -3.18 8.03
CA TYR A 28 12.81 -3.50 7.45
C TYR A 28 13.65 -2.22 7.30
N ASP A 29 14.97 -2.40 7.17
CA ASP A 29 15.97 -1.34 6.97
C ASP A 29 15.76 -0.07 7.82
N THR A 30 15.79 -0.24 9.15
CA THR A 30 15.45 0.84 10.10
C THR A 30 16.52 1.94 10.23
N LEU A 31 17.63 1.81 9.50
CA LEU A 31 18.79 2.73 9.54
C LEU A 31 18.98 3.47 8.19
N GLY A 32 18.39 2.93 7.12
CA GLY A 32 18.41 3.47 5.76
C GLY A 32 17.00 3.75 5.25
N ASP A 33 16.63 3.09 4.15
CA ASP A 33 15.35 3.27 3.47
C ASP A 33 14.29 2.43 4.17
N THR A 34 13.84 2.89 5.34
CA THR A 34 12.88 2.13 6.16
C THR A 34 11.60 1.86 5.39
N PHE A 35 11.18 0.59 5.38
CA PHE A 35 9.91 0.19 4.80
C PHE A 35 9.22 -0.86 5.67
N VAL A 36 7.91 -0.95 5.50
CA VAL A 36 7.08 -2.01 6.07
C VAL A 36 6.67 -2.93 4.93
N ALA A 37 6.94 -4.22 5.06
CA ALA A 37 6.49 -5.19 4.06
C ALA A 37 5.82 -6.38 4.72
N GLY A 38 4.90 -6.97 3.98
CA GLY A 38 4.17 -8.14 4.40
C GLY A 38 3.45 -8.79 3.23
N HIS A 39 2.67 -9.81 3.55
CA HIS A 39 1.86 -10.48 2.56
C HIS A 39 0.41 -10.56 3.00
N TRP A 40 -0.45 -10.64 2.00
CA TRP A 40 -1.86 -10.86 2.13
C TRP A 40 -2.27 -11.95 1.14
N THR A 41 -3.07 -12.91 1.61
CA THR A 41 -3.61 -14.00 0.80
C THR A 41 -5.10 -13.78 0.64
N SER A 42 -5.58 -13.80 -0.60
CA SER A 42 -6.98 -13.63 -0.89
C SER A 42 -7.82 -14.87 -0.61
N ASN A 43 -9.14 -14.69 -0.62
CA ASN A 43 -10.09 -15.80 -0.49
C ASN A 43 -10.00 -16.79 -1.67
N ASN A 44 -9.45 -16.36 -2.81
CA ASN A 44 -9.16 -17.20 -3.96
C ASN A 44 -7.74 -17.82 -3.92
N ASN A 45 -7.11 -17.81 -2.75
CA ASN A 45 -5.76 -18.33 -2.49
C ASN A 45 -4.67 -17.68 -3.36
N ARG A 46 -4.88 -16.44 -3.80
CA ARG A 46 -3.85 -15.66 -4.48
C ARG A 46 -3.01 -14.93 -3.45
N PHE A 47 -1.71 -15.00 -3.62
CA PHE A 47 -0.74 -14.40 -2.73
C PHE A 47 -0.29 -13.05 -3.28
N TYR A 48 -0.34 -12.01 -2.45
CA TYR A 48 0.15 -10.68 -2.77
C TYR A 48 1.17 -10.21 -1.73
N ARG A 49 2.20 -9.51 -2.19
CA ARG A 49 3.18 -8.86 -1.32
C ARG A 49 3.00 -7.36 -1.39
N ILE A 50 2.83 -6.74 -0.22
CA ILE A 50 2.63 -5.30 -0.07
C ILE A 50 3.88 -4.70 0.56
N GLN A 51 4.35 -3.59 0.01
CA GLN A 51 5.43 -2.79 0.59
C GLN A 51 4.95 -1.36 0.80
N ILE A 52 5.26 -0.79 1.96
CA ILE A 52 4.98 0.58 2.33
C ILE A 52 6.31 1.24 2.66
N ASP A 53 6.73 2.18 1.82
CA ASP A 53 7.94 2.95 2.07
C ASP A 53 7.62 4.04 3.09
N VAL A 54 8.44 4.10 4.16
CA VAL A 54 8.31 5.09 5.22
C VAL A 54 9.17 6.29 4.86
N PRO A 55 8.58 7.44 4.53
CA PRO A 55 9.34 8.60 4.09
C PRO A 55 10.08 9.26 5.26
N PRO A 56 11.15 10.03 4.99
CA PRO A 56 11.90 10.72 6.04
C PRO A 56 11.06 11.69 6.89
N GLY A 57 9.98 12.26 6.34
CA GLY A 57 9.07 13.14 7.07
C GLY A 57 7.95 12.42 7.84
N TYR A 58 7.93 11.09 7.90
CA TYR A 58 6.91 10.35 8.65
C TYR A 58 6.97 10.73 10.16
N PRO A 59 5.85 10.96 10.86
CA PRO A 59 4.47 10.70 10.44
C PRO A 59 3.73 11.87 9.76
N ASP A 60 4.38 13.01 9.55
CA ASP A 60 3.73 14.18 8.92
C ASP A 60 3.73 14.09 7.39
N GLU A 61 4.58 13.24 6.82
CA GLU A 61 4.61 12.90 5.41
C GLU A 61 3.90 11.56 5.11
N CYS A 62 3.10 11.53 4.03
CA CYS A 62 2.33 10.37 3.64
C CYS A 62 3.23 9.25 3.08
N PRO A 63 3.13 8.01 3.60
CA PRO A 63 3.89 6.90 3.06
C PRO A 63 3.38 6.47 1.68
N SER A 64 4.28 5.90 0.87
CA SER A 64 3.95 5.34 -0.44
C SER A 64 3.71 3.84 -0.34
N THR A 65 2.66 3.32 -1.00
CA THR A 65 2.28 1.90 -0.92
C THR A 65 2.35 1.25 -2.29
N TYR A 66 3.00 0.09 -2.37
CA TYR A 66 3.26 -0.65 -3.60
C TYR A 66 2.83 -2.11 -3.47
N ILE A 67 2.38 -2.68 -4.59
CA ILE A 67 2.28 -4.13 -4.74
C ILE A 67 3.58 -4.62 -5.39
N THR A 68 4.23 -5.58 -4.75
CA THR A 68 5.57 -6.08 -5.13
C THR A 68 5.55 -7.55 -5.57
N ALA A 69 4.44 -8.24 -5.37
CA ALA A 69 4.17 -9.55 -5.95
C ALA A 69 2.65 -9.82 -5.98
N PRO A 70 2.14 -10.58 -6.96
CA PRO A 70 2.85 -10.99 -8.17
C PRO A 70 3.06 -9.79 -9.09
N LEU A 71 4.05 -9.87 -9.99
CA LEU A 71 4.32 -8.84 -11.00
C LEU A 71 4.46 -9.50 -12.38
N PRO A 72 3.97 -8.85 -13.46
CA PRO A 72 3.16 -7.63 -13.42
C PRO A 72 1.75 -7.92 -12.88
N LEU A 73 1.10 -6.90 -12.29
CA LEU A 73 -0.35 -6.94 -12.11
C LEU A 73 -1.01 -6.53 -13.43
N MET A 74 -1.76 -7.45 -14.02
CA MET A 74 -2.50 -7.20 -15.26
C MET A 74 -3.86 -6.59 -14.96
N ASP A 75 -4.40 -5.82 -15.89
CA ASP A 75 -5.81 -5.45 -15.86
C ASP A 75 -6.70 -6.65 -16.24
N TRP A 76 -8.02 -6.45 -16.11
CA TRP A 76 -9.04 -7.41 -16.55
C TRP A 76 -8.81 -7.93 -17.97
N SER A 77 -8.41 -7.05 -18.90
CA SER A 77 -8.24 -7.45 -20.30
C SER A 77 -7.04 -8.35 -20.53
N GLY A 78 -6.09 -8.37 -19.58
CA GLY A 78 -4.83 -9.09 -19.73
C GLY A 78 -3.88 -8.45 -20.75
N THR A 79 -4.17 -7.24 -21.23
CA THR A 79 -3.36 -6.55 -22.25
C THR A 79 -2.56 -5.39 -21.69
N ARG A 80 -2.96 -4.85 -20.53
CA ARG A 80 -2.30 -3.74 -19.87
C ARG A 80 -1.87 -4.13 -18.47
N THR A 81 -0.81 -3.50 -17.97
CA THR A 81 -0.48 -3.60 -16.55
C THR A 81 -1.24 -2.52 -15.77
N ILE A 82 -1.56 -2.78 -14.51
CA ILE A 82 -2.13 -1.79 -13.59
C ILE A 82 -1.25 -0.54 -13.53
N GLU A 83 0.08 -0.70 -13.52
CA GLU A 83 1.04 0.41 -13.52
C GLU A 83 0.89 1.33 -14.75
N SER A 84 0.57 0.78 -15.92
CA SER A 84 0.46 1.54 -17.18
C SER A 84 -0.68 2.58 -17.21
N TYR A 85 -1.55 2.59 -16.19
CA TYR A 85 -2.58 3.61 -16.04
C TYR A 85 -2.05 4.93 -15.48
N GLY A 86 -0.81 4.98 -14.97
CA GLY A 86 -0.24 6.19 -14.38
C GLY A 86 -1.07 6.69 -13.20
N ASN A 87 -1.38 7.99 -13.17
CA ASN A 87 -2.35 8.54 -12.21
C ASN A 87 -3.77 8.23 -12.69
N SER A 88 -4.47 7.33 -12.00
CA SER A 88 -5.83 6.94 -12.36
C SER A 88 -6.72 6.84 -11.14
N HIS A 89 -7.75 7.69 -11.09
CA HIS A 89 -8.80 7.61 -10.07
C HIS A 89 -9.58 6.30 -10.19
N ALA A 90 -9.97 5.92 -11.41
CA ALA A 90 -10.73 4.71 -11.69
C ALA A 90 -10.05 3.42 -11.20
N MET A 91 -8.73 3.37 -11.29
CA MET A 91 -7.93 2.22 -10.83
C MET A 91 -7.34 2.40 -9.43
N HIS A 92 -7.57 3.56 -8.79
CA HIS A 92 -6.95 3.92 -7.50
C HIS A 92 -5.43 3.71 -7.46
N VAL A 93 -4.75 4.18 -8.50
CA VAL A 93 -3.28 4.11 -8.59
C VAL A 93 -2.68 5.48 -8.88
N TRP A 94 -1.45 5.65 -8.41
CA TRP A 94 -0.58 6.77 -8.74
C TRP A 94 0.44 6.33 -9.79
N GLN A 95 0.96 7.30 -10.53
CA GLN A 95 2.16 7.12 -11.33
C GLN A 95 3.27 6.63 -10.39
N THR A 96 3.81 5.44 -10.68
CA THR A 96 4.86 4.88 -9.85
C THR A 96 6.18 5.60 -10.12
N ASP A 97 6.90 5.81 -9.04
CA ASP A 97 8.31 6.19 -8.94
C ASP A 97 9.23 4.95 -8.80
N ARG A 98 8.64 3.74 -8.78
CA ARG A 98 9.35 2.45 -8.82
C ARG A 98 8.85 1.63 -10.01
N PRO A 99 9.48 1.75 -11.20
CA PRO A 99 9.05 1.03 -12.38
C PRO A 99 8.90 -0.48 -12.15
N GLY A 100 7.80 -1.05 -12.62
CA GLY A 100 7.41 -2.44 -12.40
C GLY A 100 6.56 -2.68 -11.16
N TRP A 101 6.43 -1.71 -10.24
CA TRP A 101 5.66 -1.85 -9.00
C TRP A 101 4.45 -0.91 -9.02
N PRO A 102 3.21 -1.44 -9.13
CA PRO A 102 2.00 -0.63 -9.02
C PRO A 102 1.96 0.13 -7.69
N LYS A 103 1.92 1.47 -7.77
CA LYS A 103 1.76 2.37 -6.62
C LYS A 103 0.28 2.64 -6.38
N ILE A 104 -0.26 2.11 -5.30
CA ILE A 104 -1.70 2.19 -5.02
C ILE A 104 -2.04 3.42 -4.18
N CYS A 105 -3.22 3.99 -4.40
CA CYS A 105 -3.71 5.15 -3.69
C CYS A 105 -4.40 4.75 -2.37
N THR A 106 -3.64 4.73 -1.27
CA THR A 106 -4.20 4.52 0.08
C THR A 106 -4.69 5.83 0.70
N TYR A 107 -3.88 6.89 0.62
CA TYR A 107 -4.22 8.26 1.02
C TYR A 107 -3.72 9.26 -0.02
N ARG A 108 -4.39 10.42 -0.10
CA ARG A 108 -3.89 11.56 -0.86
C ARG A 108 -2.92 12.34 0.05
N PRO A 109 -1.71 12.71 -0.41
CA PRO A 109 -0.76 13.47 0.41
C PRO A 109 -1.36 14.74 1.03
N ALA A 110 -2.19 15.47 0.27
CA ALA A 110 -2.84 16.69 0.72
C ALA A 110 -3.86 16.50 1.86
N THR A 111 -4.33 15.28 2.11
CA THR A 111 -5.28 14.94 3.18
C THR A 111 -4.68 13.96 4.17
N TRP A 112 -3.37 13.72 4.11
CA TRP A 112 -2.68 12.89 5.08
C TRP A 112 -2.67 13.58 6.44
N SER A 113 -2.67 12.78 7.50
CA SER A 113 -2.61 13.24 8.87
C SER A 113 -1.73 12.28 9.64
N ALA A 114 -0.87 12.82 10.50
CA ALA A 114 -0.10 12.02 11.44
C ALA A 114 -0.99 11.14 12.33
N ALA A 115 -2.30 11.42 12.50
CA ALA A 115 -3.21 10.53 13.22
C ALA A 115 -3.47 9.19 12.52
N HIS A 116 -3.14 9.04 11.23
CA HIS A 116 -3.28 7.79 10.50
C HIS A 116 -2.11 6.84 10.79
N SER A 117 -2.43 5.60 11.14
CA SER A 117 -1.44 4.56 11.43
C SER A 117 -1.08 3.72 10.21
N MET A 118 0.08 3.06 10.27
CA MET A 118 0.51 2.06 9.29
C MET A 118 -0.51 0.93 9.16
N LEU A 119 -1.15 0.55 10.27
CA LEU A 119 -2.25 -0.40 10.27
C LEU A 119 -3.39 0.06 9.35
N LYS A 120 -3.80 1.34 9.40
CA LYS A 120 -4.84 1.86 8.49
C LYS A 120 -4.38 1.84 7.03
N VAL A 121 -3.11 2.13 6.76
CA VAL A 121 -2.54 2.05 5.40
C VAL A 121 -2.60 0.61 4.88
N ILE A 122 -2.21 -0.37 5.69
CA ILE A 122 -2.28 -1.80 5.34
C ILE A 122 -3.72 -2.22 5.06
N ARG A 123 -4.69 -1.87 5.91
CA ARG A 123 -6.11 -2.21 5.68
C ARG A 123 -6.66 -1.63 4.39
N LYS A 124 -6.27 -0.41 4.03
CA LYS A 124 -6.63 0.17 2.73
C LYS A 124 -5.96 -0.56 1.56
N ALA A 125 -4.72 -1.01 1.73
CA ALA A 125 -4.03 -1.79 0.71
C ALA A 125 -4.68 -3.17 0.49
N GLU A 126 -5.06 -3.85 1.57
CA GLU A 126 -5.84 -5.10 1.52
C GLU A 126 -7.19 -4.88 0.83
N LEU A 127 -7.91 -3.81 1.18
CA LEU A 127 -9.18 -3.45 0.52
C LEU A 127 -9.00 -3.20 -0.99
N TRP A 128 -7.93 -2.51 -1.38
CA TRP A 128 -7.59 -2.32 -2.79
C TRP A 128 -7.33 -3.66 -3.49
N LEU A 129 -6.65 -4.61 -2.85
CA LEU A 129 -6.42 -5.95 -3.41
C LEU A 129 -7.71 -6.75 -3.56
N PHE A 130 -8.63 -6.67 -2.60
CA PHE A 130 -9.97 -7.25 -2.76
C PHE A 130 -10.69 -6.65 -3.97
N ALA A 131 -10.72 -5.33 -4.10
CA ALA A 131 -11.32 -4.62 -5.22
C ALA A 131 -10.64 -4.97 -6.56
N TYR A 132 -9.32 -5.16 -6.56
CA TYR A 132 -8.56 -5.63 -7.72
C TYR A 132 -8.96 -7.05 -8.14
N GLU A 133 -9.22 -7.96 -7.20
CA GLU A 133 -9.74 -9.28 -7.57
C GLU A 133 -11.13 -9.22 -8.19
N CYS A 134 -12.01 -8.34 -7.68
CA CYS A 134 -13.31 -8.10 -8.31
C CYS A 134 -13.15 -7.48 -9.71
N HIS A 135 -12.22 -6.53 -9.90
CA HIS A 135 -11.88 -5.99 -11.21
C HIS A 135 -11.45 -7.09 -12.18
N LEU A 136 -10.59 -8.01 -11.77
CA LEU A 136 -10.15 -9.15 -12.60
C LEU A 136 -11.29 -10.10 -12.97
N GLN A 137 -12.39 -10.14 -12.21
CA GLN A 137 -13.54 -11.00 -12.48
C GLN A 137 -14.60 -10.33 -13.35
N GLU A 138 -14.89 -9.04 -13.11
CA GLU A 138 -16.02 -8.33 -13.71
C GLU A 138 -15.62 -7.30 -14.78
N GLY A 139 -14.34 -6.93 -14.85
CA GLY A 139 -13.83 -5.89 -15.76
C GLY A 139 -14.25 -4.47 -15.41
N ARG A 140 -14.97 -4.26 -14.32
CA ARG A 140 -15.36 -2.93 -13.81
C ARG A 140 -14.17 -2.23 -13.13
N PRO A 141 -14.09 -0.89 -13.15
CA PRO A 141 -13.03 -0.15 -12.47
C PRO A 141 -12.89 -0.50 -10.98
N ILE A 142 -11.66 -0.45 -10.44
CA ILE A 142 -11.39 -0.75 -9.01
C ILE A 142 -12.19 0.17 -8.08
N GLN A 143 -12.35 1.45 -8.44
CA GLN A 143 -13.13 2.41 -7.64
C GLN A 143 -14.56 1.92 -7.37
N ASP A 144 -15.17 1.15 -8.28
CA ASP A 144 -16.56 0.70 -8.15
C ASP A 144 -16.75 -0.35 -7.03
N PHE A 145 -15.66 -0.96 -6.56
CA PHE A 145 -15.66 -1.96 -5.49
C PHE A 145 -15.13 -1.41 -4.17
N LEU A 146 -14.59 -0.19 -4.18
CA LEU A 146 -14.23 0.53 -2.98
C LEU A 146 -15.47 1.32 -2.56
N LEU A 147 -16.07 0.97 -1.41
CA LEU A 147 -17.14 1.77 -0.83
C LEU A 147 -16.66 3.23 -0.72
N ASP A 148 -17.53 4.19 -1.04
CA ASP A 148 -17.25 5.63 -0.89
C ASP A 148 -16.66 5.88 0.51
N ALA A 149 -15.33 6.06 0.55
CA ALA A 149 -14.54 6.14 1.78
C ALA A 149 -14.21 7.58 2.15
#